data_AF-A0A3D0YZ65-F1
#
_entry.id   AF-A0A3D0YZ65-F1
#
_cell.length_a   1.000
_cell.length_b   1.000
_cell.length_c   1.000
_cell.angle_alpha   90.00
_cell.angle_beta   90.00
_cell.angle_gamma   90.00
#
_symmetry.space_group_name_H-M   'P 1'
#
loop_
_entity.id
_entity.type
_entity.pdbx_description
1 polymer ?
#
loop_
_entity_poly.entity_id
_entity_poly.type
_entity_poly.pdbx_seq_one_letter_code
_entity_poly.pdbx_strand_id
1 'polypeptide(L)' 'GKRLAPSTVARLLDDYYRLRGWDEHGIPTPAKLKELGLDYTLPL' A
#
# COMPACT_ATOMS: atom_id res chain seq x y z
N GLY A 1 -18.58 13.60 -15.23
CA GLY A 1 -17.48 13.40 -14.26
C GLY A 1 -16.15 13.74 -14.90
N LYS A 2 -15.22 14.37 -14.17
CA LYS A 2 -13.85 14.62 -14.67
C LYS A 2 -13.02 13.33 -14.50
N ARG A 3 -12.35 12.88 -15.56
CA ARG A 3 -11.40 11.76 -15.49
C ARG A 3 -10.01 12.32 -15.17
N LEU A 4 -9.32 11.70 -14.22
CA LEU A 4 -7.91 12.00 -13.96
C LEU A 4 -7.05 11.33 -15.03
N ALA A 5 -5.90 11.94 -15.31
CA ALA A 5 -4.89 11.30 -16.14
C ALA A 5 -4.38 10.02 -15.44
N PRO A 6 -4.11 8.92 -16.16
CA PRO A 6 -3.63 7.67 -15.56
C PRO A 6 -2.37 7.85 -14.71
N SER A 7 -1.43 8.70 -15.14
CA SER A 7 -0.21 9.04 -14.38
C SER A 7 -0.50 9.74 -13.06
N THR A 8 -1.56 10.55 -13.00
CA THR A 8 -1.99 11.20 -11.75
C THR A 8 -2.51 10.17 -10.77
N VAL A 9 -3.30 9.21 -11.25
CA VAL A 9 -3.83 8.12 -10.43
C VAL A 9 -2.70 7.25 -9.90
N ALA A 10 -1.73 6.87 -10.76
CA ALA A 10 -0.58 6.08 -10.36
C ALA A 10 0.23 6.75 -9.24
N ARG A 11 0.56 8.04 -9.40
CA ARG A 11 1.29 8.79 -8.36
C ARG A 11 0.53 8.85 -7.03
N LEU A 12 -0.77 9.12 -7.08
CA LEU A 12 -1.60 9.18 -5.87
C LEU A 12 -1.70 7.81 -5.17
N LEU A 13 -1.73 6.73 -5.94
CA LEU A 13 -1.73 5.37 -5.42
C LEU A 13 -0.41 5.04 -4.72
N ASP A 14 0.73 5.39 -5.32
CA ASP A 14 2.04 5.20 -4.72
C ASP A 14 2.18 5.99 -3.40
N ASP A 15 1.75 7.26 -3.40
CA ASP A 15 1.76 8.11 -2.21
C ASP A 15 0.89 7.49 -1.09
N TYR A 16 -0.25 6.92 -1.48
CA TYR A 16 -1.16 6.23 -0.56
C TYR A 16 -0.54 4.94 0.01
N TYR A 17 0.10 4.11 -0.80
CA TYR A 17 0.78 2.90 -0.33
C TYR A 17 1.89 3.24 0.67
N ARG A 18 2.74 4.22 0.37
CA ARG A 18 3.78 4.67 1.30
C ARG A 18 3.21 5.14 2.63
N LEU A 19 2.15 5.97 2.60
CA LEU A 19 1.49 6.46 3.81
C LEU A 19 0.91 5.32 4.66
N ARG A 20 0.39 4.26 4.01
CA ARG A 20 -0.17 3.08 4.68
C ARG A 20 0.87 2.08 5.14
N GLY A 21 2.15 2.29 4.85
CA GLY A 21 3.22 1.33 5.13
C GLY A 21 3.11 0.07 4.27
N TRP A 22 2.67 0.23 3.02
CA TRP A 22 2.56 -0.80 2.00
C TRP A 22 3.69 -0.62 0.97
N ASP A 23 4.02 -1.70 0.27
CA ASP A 23 4.98 -1.67 -0.84
C ASP A 23 4.35 -1.21 -2.16
N GLU A 24 5.16 -1.16 -3.22
CA GLU A 24 4.73 -0.73 -4.57
C GLU A 24 3.69 -1.67 -5.21
N HIS A 25 3.54 -2.89 -4.70
CA HIS A 25 2.52 -3.84 -5.15
C HIS A 25 1.22 -3.73 -4.37
N GLY A 26 1.15 -2.82 -3.39
CA GLY A 26 -0.02 -2.63 -2.54
C GLY A 26 -0.13 -3.67 -1.41
N ILE A 27 0.99 -4.29 -1.03
CA ILE A 27 1.03 -5.29 0.04
C ILE A 27 1.51 -4.61 1.33
N PRO A 28 0.80 -4.75 2.46
CA PRO A 28 1.30 -4.25 3.74
C PRO A 28 2.67 -4.84 4.07
N THR A 29 3.62 -3.97 4.44
CA THR A 29 4.96 -4.43 4.85
C THR A 29 4.88 -5.32 6.09
N PRO A 30 5.89 -6.18 6.34
CA PRO A 30 5.95 -6.99 7.57
C PRO A 30 5.85 -6.15 8.86
N ALA A 31 6.41 -4.94 8.86
CA ALA A 31 6.29 -4.00 9.97
C ALA A 31 4.82 -3.59 10.21
N LYS A 32 4.09 -3.24 9.14
CA LYS A 32 2.66 -2.90 9.22
C LYS A 32 1.81 -4.09 9.64
N LEU A 33 2.09 -5.30 9.15
CA LEU A 33 1.38 -6.52 9.57
C LEU A 33 1.54 -6.76 11.08
N LYS A 34 2.76 -6.62 11.62
CA LYS A 34 3.03 -6.74 13.06
C LYS A 34 2.32 -5.66 13.88
N GLU A 35 2.34 -4.41 13.43
CA GLU A 35 1.62 -3.30 14.07
C GLU A 35 0.11 -3.58 14.18
N LEU A 36 -0.46 -4.26 13.18
CA LEU A 36 -1.88 -4.61 13.14
C LEU A 36 -2.21 -5.96 13.82
N GLY A 37 -1.23 -6.70 14.33
CA GLY A 37 -1.44 -8.05 14.88
C GLY A 37 -1.81 -9.11 13.84
N LEU A 38 -1.38 -8.93 12.59
CA LEU A 38 -1.62 -9.82 11.45
C LEU A 38 -0.37 -10.62 11.05
N ASP A 39 0.63 -10.71 11.91
CA ASP A 39 1.90 -11.39 11.62
C ASP A 39 1.75 -12.88 11.32
N TYR A 40 0.61 -13.49 11.69
CA TYR A 40 0.25 -14.85 11.29
C TYR A 40 0.09 -15.03 9.76
N THR A 41 -0.02 -13.95 8.98
CA THR A 41 -0.08 -14.02 7.51
C THR A 41 1.29 -13.97 6.84
N LEU A 42 2.38 -13.81 7.61
CA LEU A 42 3.72 -13.79 7.04
C LEU A 42 4.08 -15.18 6.49
N PRO A 43 4.77 -15.27 5.35
CA PRO A 43 5.26 -16.53 4.83
C PRO A 43 6.19 -17.20 5.86
N LEU A 44 6.08 -18.53 5.97
CA LEU A 44 6.96 -19.37 6.79
C LEU A 44 8.39 -19.41 6.25
#